data_AF-A0A5C3EKY1-F1
#
_entry.id   AF-A0A5C3EKY1-F1
#
_cell.length_a   1.000
_cell.length_b   1.000
_cell.length_c   1.000
_cell.angle_alpha   90.00
_cell.angle_beta   90.00
_cell.angle_gamma   90.00
#
_symmetry.space_group_name_H-M   'P 1'
#
loop_
_entity.id
_entity.type
_entity.pdbx_description
1 polymer ?
#
loop_
_entity_poly.entity_id
_entity_poly.type
_entity_poly.pdbx_seq_one_letter_code
_entity_poly.pdbx_strand_id
1 'polypeptide(L)'
;MPSSAKYDQTNANLQAIGAGSIPLYLPKAFPTPSPSQEANAATGDFVDSARLTIDHMLQSSTTTSGSTGKLASEEAEEARQEEEDVPFYVKTRGKGKGKPVFFDLGKSSVAQIFEYAAQKGIPDPVFCHSSSGAAHILNFSVTVTFAGLTTTNADHAFAGSIKEAKEQACFKLARMLLERQKRGLITSSSSF
;
A
#
# COMPACT_ATOMS: atom_id res chain seq x y z
N MET A 1 13.66 -50.34 -3.71
CA MET A 1 12.32 -49.92 -3.24
C MET A 1 12.53 -49.08 -1.97
N PRO A 2 12.44 -47.74 -2.03
CA PRO A 2 12.60 -46.91 -0.82
C PRO A 2 11.45 -47.20 0.16
N SER A 3 11.77 -47.38 1.45
CA SER A 3 10.80 -47.81 2.47
C SER A 3 9.76 -46.73 2.78
N SER A 4 8.50 -47.12 2.89
CA SER A 4 7.34 -46.25 3.11
C SER A 4 7.28 -45.59 4.48
N ALA A 5 8.20 -45.93 5.39
CA ALA A 5 8.17 -45.54 6.80
C ALA A 5 8.26 -44.02 7.06
N LYS A 6 8.68 -43.23 6.06
CA LYS A 6 8.78 -41.77 6.21
C LYS A 6 7.43 -41.04 6.14
N TYR A 7 6.35 -41.74 5.78
CA TYR A 7 5.08 -41.11 5.43
C TYR A 7 3.88 -41.65 6.21
N ASP A 8 4.10 -42.45 7.24
CA ASP A 8 3.02 -43.17 7.93
C ASP A 8 1.99 -42.21 8.55
N GLN A 9 2.45 -41.12 9.19
CA GLN A 9 1.56 -40.11 9.76
C GLN A 9 0.73 -39.37 8.69
N THR A 10 1.37 -39.01 7.58
CA THR A 10 0.71 -38.29 6.48
C THR A 10 -0.26 -39.20 5.73
N ASN A 11 0.09 -40.48 5.54
CA ASN A 11 -0.80 -41.49 4.95
C ASN A 11 -2.03 -41.73 5.83
N ALA A 12 -1.88 -41.80 7.15
CA ALA A 12 -3.01 -41.93 8.07
C ALA A 12 -3.98 -40.74 7.96
N ASN A 13 -3.46 -39.52 7.88
CA ASN A 13 -4.28 -38.32 7.70
C ASN A 13 -4.99 -38.30 6.34
N LEU A 14 -4.33 -38.73 5.27
CA LEU A 14 -4.94 -38.82 3.93
C LEU A 14 -6.03 -39.91 3.87
N GLN A 15 -5.86 -41.03 4.56
CA GLN A 15 -6.91 -42.04 4.68
C GLN A 15 -8.12 -41.53 5.45
N ALA A 16 -7.92 -40.77 6.54
CA ALA A 16 -9.02 -40.23 7.33
C ALA A 16 -9.96 -39.30 6.54
N ILE A 17 -9.43 -38.62 5.51
CA ILE A 17 -10.22 -37.75 4.60
C ILE A 17 -10.65 -38.46 3.31
N GLY A 18 -10.44 -39.78 3.20
CA GLY A 18 -10.80 -40.57 2.01
C GLY A 18 -9.90 -40.34 0.78
N ALA A 19 -8.74 -39.68 0.95
CA ALA A 19 -7.82 -39.32 -0.12
C ALA A 19 -6.76 -40.40 -0.44
N GLY A 20 -6.71 -41.49 0.33
CA GLY A 20 -5.83 -42.65 0.07
C GLY A 20 -4.42 -42.46 0.65
N SER A 21 -3.39 -42.84 -0.11
CA SER A 21 -1.98 -42.73 0.28
C SER A 21 -1.22 -41.73 -0.61
N ILE A 22 -0.07 -41.23 -0.15
CA ILE A 22 0.71 -40.19 -0.85
C ILE A 22 0.95 -40.49 -2.35
N PRO A 23 1.35 -41.71 -2.77
CA PRO A 23 1.57 -41.99 -4.19
C PRO A 23 0.32 -41.80 -5.06
N LEU A 24 -0.87 -41.98 -4.48
CA LEU A 24 -2.16 -41.82 -5.16
C LEU A 24 -2.71 -40.40 -5.06
N TYR A 25 -2.41 -39.70 -3.96
CA TYR A 25 -2.84 -38.32 -3.74
C TYR A 25 -2.11 -37.33 -4.66
N LEU A 26 -0.78 -37.47 -4.80
CA LEU A 26 0.05 -36.48 -5.50
C LEU A 26 -0.39 -36.22 -6.95
N PRO A 27 -0.63 -37.24 -7.81
CA PRO A 27 -1.07 -37.00 -9.19
C PRO A 27 -2.44 -36.33 -9.28
N LYS A 28 -3.30 -36.54 -8.28
CA LYS A 28 -4.65 -35.96 -8.22
C LYS A 28 -4.65 -34.53 -7.70
N ALA A 29 -3.79 -34.23 -6.73
CA ALA A 29 -3.65 -32.90 -6.14
C ALA A 29 -2.85 -31.94 -7.05
N PHE A 30 -1.92 -32.50 -7.82
CA PHE A 30 -1.08 -31.76 -8.76
C PHE A 30 -1.14 -32.42 -10.14
N PRO A 31 -2.23 -32.22 -10.90
CA PRO A 31 -2.29 -32.68 -12.27
C PRO A 31 -1.12 -32.08 -13.04
N THR A 32 -0.32 -32.90 -13.69
CA THR A 32 0.71 -32.41 -14.60
C THR A 32 0.02 -31.69 -15.76
N PRO A 33 0.36 -30.42 -16.05
CA PRO A 33 -0.23 -29.69 -17.16
C PRO A 33 0.08 -30.44 -18.47
N SER A 34 -0.96 -30.78 -19.22
CA SER A 34 -0.78 -31.33 -20.56
C SER A 34 -0.21 -30.23 -21.46
N PRO A 35 0.83 -30.50 -22.27
CA PRO A 35 1.38 -29.52 -23.21
C PRO A 35 0.34 -29.04 -24.24
N SER A 36 -0.79 -29.75 -24.40
CA SER A 36 -1.92 -29.33 -25.24
C SER A 36 -2.84 -28.27 -24.61
N GLN A 37 -2.71 -28.00 -23.29
CA GLN A 37 -3.52 -26.98 -22.59
C GLN A 37 -2.83 -25.60 -22.55
N GLU A 38 -1.52 -25.52 -22.70
CA GLU A 38 -0.77 -24.26 -22.72
C GLU A 38 -0.96 -23.46 -24.02
N ALA A 39 -1.33 -24.12 -25.13
CA ALA A 39 -1.55 -23.45 -26.41
C ALA A 39 -2.85 -22.62 -26.48
N ASN A 40 -3.80 -22.81 -25.55
CA ASN A 40 -5.11 -22.13 -25.57
C ASN A 40 -5.36 -21.21 -24.36
N ALA A 41 -4.42 -21.09 -23.41
CA ALA A 41 -4.58 -20.25 -22.21
C ALA A 41 -4.04 -18.82 -22.38
N ALA A 42 -3.78 -18.36 -23.61
CA ALA A 42 -3.27 -17.02 -23.90
C ALA A 42 -4.37 -15.96 -24.11
N THR A 43 -5.65 -16.30 -23.97
CA THR A 43 -6.76 -15.36 -24.19
C THR A 43 -7.91 -15.60 -23.22
N GLY A 44 -8.00 -14.74 -22.19
CA GLY A 44 -9.22 -14.50 -21.40
C GLY A 44 -9.32 -15.27 -20.08
N ASP A 45 -9.81 -14.59 -19.05
CA ASP A 45 -10.35 -15.14 -17.79
C ASP A 45 -9.40 -15.58 -16.66
N PHE A 46 -8.52 -14.67 -16.22
CA PHE A 46 -7.85 -14.82 -14.90
C PHE A 46 -8.37 -13.86 -13.80
N VAL A 47 -9.43 -13.08 -14.06
CA VAL A 47 -9.81 -11.98 -13.14
C VAL A 47 -10.94 -12.34 -12.16
N ASP A 48 -11.73 -13.40 -12.40
CA ASP A 48 -12.98 -13.59 -11.62
C ASP A 48 -12.98 -14.70 -10.55
N SER A 49 -11.98 -15.59 -10.49
CA SER A 49 -12.00 -16.69 -9.50
C SER A 49 -11.37 -16.36 -8.14
N ALA A 50 -10.68 -15.23 -7.99
CA ALA A 50 -10.00 -14.86 -6.74
C ALA A 50 -10.86 -14.00 -5.78
N ARG A 51 -12.07 -13.58 -6.18
CA ARG A 51 -12.92 -12.68 -5.38
C ARG A 51 -13.89 -13.36 -4.41
N LEU A 52 -14.08 -14.68 -4.50
CA LEU A 52 -15.15 -15.37 -3.74
C LEU A 52 -14.70 -16.05 -2.43
N THR A 53 -13.43 -15.95 -2.02
CA THR A 53 -12.93 -16.71 -0.85
C THR A 53 -12.57 -15.86 0.38
N ILE A 54 -12.62 -14.52 0.30
CA ILE A 54 -12.19 -13.64 1.40
C ILE A 54 -13.36 -13.21 2.31
N ASP A 55 -14.58 -13.13 1.79
CA ASP A 55 -15.73 -12.62 2.56
C ASP A 55 -16.22 -13.56 3.69
N HIS A 56 -15.83 -14.83 3.68
CA HIS A 56 -16.27 -15.80 4.70
C HIS A 56 -15.33 -15.89 5.92
N MET A 57 -14.20 -15.16 5.95
CA MET A 57 -13.23 -15.25 7.06
C MET A 57 -13.20 -14.04 7.99
N LEU A 58 -13.93 -12.96 7.68
CA LEU A 58 -13.93 -11.71 8.46
C LEU A 58 -15.12 -11.56 9.43
N GLN A 59 -16.02 -12.55 9.51
CA GLN A 59 -17.23 -12.48 10.35
C GLN A 59 -17.10 -13.11 11.75
N SER A 60 -15.88 -13.42 12.20
CA SER A 60 -15.68 -14.08 13.49
C SER A 60 -14.60 -13.38 14.31
N SER A 61 -14.86 -12.15 14.78
CA SER A 61 -14.27 -11.58 16.02
C SER A 61 -14.81 -10.16 16.27
N THR A 62 -16.00 -10.07 16.88
CA THR A 62 -16.46 -8.86 17.58
C THR A 62 -16.97 -9.25 18.96
N THR A 63 -16.23 -8.85 20.00
CA THR A 63 -16.62 -8.59 21.42
C THR A 63 -15.29 -8.35 22.17
N THR A 64 -15.03 -7.38 23.05
CA THR A 64 -15.87 -6.48 23.86
C THR A 64 -14.95 -5.50 24.61
N SER A 65 -15.46 -4.29 24.83
CA SER A 65 -15.36 -3.44 26.05
C SER A 65 -14.00 -2.90 26.52
N GLY A 66 -13.95 -1.57 26.67
CA GLY A 66 -12.76 -0.80 27.04
C GLY A 66 -12.53 -0.58 28.53
N SER A 67 -11.50 0.20 28.83
CA SER A 67 -11.45 1.05 30.02
C SER A 67 -10.40 2.16 29.83
N THR A 68 -10.67 3.26 30.51
CA THR A 68 -9.93 4.51 30.61
C THR A 68 -8.49 4.36 31.09
N GLY A 69 -7.55 5.07 30.44
CA GLY A 69 -6.18 5.23 30.92
C GLY A 69 -5.59 6.55 30.44
N LYS A 70 -5.86 7.63 31.18
CA LYS A 70 -5.21 8.93 31.06
C LYS A 70 -3.87 8.84 31.80
N LEU A 71 -2.75 8.73 31.07
CA LEU A 71 -1.43 9.03 31.62
C LEU A 71 -0.65 9.82 30.58
N ALA A 72 -0.25 11.01 31.03
CA ALA A 72 0.64 11.93 30.34
C ALA A 72 1.99 11.26 30.10
N SER A 73 2.53 11.46 28.90
CA SER A 73 3.96 11.36 28.64
C SER A 73 4.32 12.59 27.82
N GLU A 74 4.40 13.71 28.54
CA GLU A 74 5.30 14.81 28.20
C GLU A 74 6.71 14.26 28.39
N GLU A 75 7.43 14.05 27.30
CA GLU A 75 8.91 14.00 27.18
C GLU A 75 9.28 13.40 25.82
N ALA A 76 9.02 14.17 24.75
CA ALA A 76 9.69 14.02 23.45
C ALA A 76 9.67 15.35 22.65
N GLU A 77 9.60 16.49 23.33
CA GLU A 77 9.74 17.82 22.76
C GLU A 77 11.15 18.36 23.05
N GLU A 78 12.18 17.89 22.33
CA GLU A 78 13.46 18.61 22.28
C GLU A 78 14.35 18.10 21.13
N ALA A 79 13.83 18.09 19.91
CA ALA A 79 14.64 17.98 18.68
C ALA A 79 13.92 18.45 17.40
N ARG A 80 12.79 19.17 17.50
CA ARG A 80 12.14 19.76 16.32
C ARG A 80 12.74 21.14 16.10
N GLN A 81 13.72 21.19 15.20
CA GLN A 81 14.27 22.42 14.64
C GLN A 81 13.17 23.45 14.41
N GLU A 82 13.46 24.70 14.76
CA GLU A 82 12.74 25.92 14.37
C GLU A 82 12.76 26.10 12.83
N GLU A 83 12.28 25.12 12.08
CA GLU A 83 11.88 25.36 10.70
C GLU A 83 10.60 26.19 10.77
N GLU A 84 10.64 27.40 10.21
CA GLU A 84 9.43 28.19 9.93
C GLU A 84 8.32 27.27 9.41
N ASP A 85 7.27 27.13 10.23
CA ASP A 85 6.14 26.24 9.95
C ASP A 85 5.38 26.85 8.76
N VAL A 86 5.76 26.45 7.56
CA VAL A 86 5.09 26.88 6.33
C VAL A 86 3.81 26.08 6.18
N PRO A 87 2.63 26.75 6.07
CA PRO A 87 1.38 26.05 5.90
C PRO A 87 1.38 25.31 4.57
N PHE A 88 1.03 24.04 4.61
CA PHE A 88 0.89 23.20 3.43
C PHE A 88 -0.16 23.79 2.48
N TYR A 89 -1.32 24.21 3.02
CA TYR A 89 -2.29 25.04 2.30
C TYR A 89 -3.13 25.89 3.27
N VAL A 90 -3.90 26.84 2.74
CA VAL A 90 -4.85 27.63 3.52
C VAL A 90 -6.26 27.24 3.09
N LYS A 91 -7.03 26.68 4.03
CA LYS A 91 -8.41 26.25 3.81
C LYS A 91 -9.35 27.43 4.01
N THR A 92 -9.96 27.92 2.94
CA THR A 92 -11.00 28.96 3.02
C THR A 92 -12.37 28.30 3.10
N ARG A 93 -13.15 28.61 4.15
CA ARG A 93 -14.58 28.25 4.22
C ARG A 93 -15.43 29.51 4.28
N GLY A 94 -16.29 29.70 3.28
CA GLY A 94 -17.20 30.85 3.20
C GLY A 94 -16.49 32.20 3.04
N LYS A 95 -17.11 33.28 3.52
CA LYS A 95 -16.60 34.67 3.44
C LYS A 95 -15.57 35.03 4.53
N GLY A 96 -14.99 34.05 5.23
CA GLY A 96 -14.10 34.25 6.38
C GLY A 96 -12.59 34.18 6.05
N LYS A 97 -11.74 34.55 7.04
CA LYS A 97 -10.29 34.36 6.99
C LYS A 97 -9.96 32.86 6.91
N GLY A 98 -9.09 32.46 5.99
CA GLY A 98 -8.73 31.05 5.81
C GLY A 98 -7.93 30.49 7.00
N LYS A 99 -8.08 29.19 7.26
CA LYS A 99 -7.33 28.48 8.30
C LYS A 99 -6.08 27.83 7.67
N PRO A 100 -4.86 28.09 8.18
CA PRO A 100 -3.67 27.37 7.73
C PRO A 100 -3.78 25.89 8.12
N VAL A 101 -3.39 25.02 7.20
CA VAL A 101 -3.26 23.58 7.42
C VAL A 101 -1.81 23.19 7.17
N PHE A 102 -1.20 22.55 8.14
CA PHE A 102 0.17 22.06 8.11
C PHE A 102 0.22 20.59 7.71
N PHE A 103 1.36 20.17 7.19
CA PHE A 103 1.58 18.77 6.85
C PHE A 103 1.74 17.94 8.12
N ASP A 104 0.98 16.85 8.24
CA ASP A 104 0.90 16.01 9.43
C ASP A 104 1.58 14.66 9.17
N LEU A 105 2.64 14.36 9.91
CA LEU A 105 3.39 13.10 9.81
C LEU A 105 2.59 11.88 10.27
N GLY A 106 1.56 12.07 11.11
CA GLY A 106 0.70 11.00 11.61
C GLY A 106 -0.42 10.61 10.63
N LYS A 107 -0.57 11.33 9.51
CA LYS A 107 -1.60 11.08 8.50
C LYS A 107 -0.99 10.57 7.20
N SER A 108 -1.81 9.88 6.40
CA SER A 108 -1.42 9.44 5.06
C SER A 108 -0.94 10.62 4.22
N SER A 109 0.28 10.52 3.70
CA SER A 109 0.88 11.53 2.82
C SER A 109 0.10 11.57 1.50
N VAL A 110 -0.36 10.41 1.02
CA VAL A 110 -1.20 10.31 -0.17
C VAL A 110 -2.47 11.13 0.00
N ALA A 111 -3.21 10.92 1.09
CA ALA A 111 -4.46 11.64 1.35
C ALA A 111 -4.26 13.16 1.43
N GLN A 112 -3.19 13.61 2.09
CA GLN A 112 -2.87 15.03 2.21
C GLN A 112 -2.55 15.68 0.85
N ILE A 113 -1.87 14.98 -0.06
CA ILE A 113 -1.61 15.48 -1.42
C ILE A 113 -2.91 15.63 -2.22
N PHE A 114 -3.84 14.67 -2.12
CA PHE A 114 -5.16 14.80 -2.75
C PHE A 114 -5.97 15.96 -2.15
N GLU A 115 -5.95 16.14 -0.83
CA GLU A 115 -6.61 17.30 -0.22
C GLU A 115 -5.99 18.61 -0.71
N TYR A 116 -4.65 18.69 -0.80
CA TYR A 116 -3.96 19.84 -1.37
C TYR A 116 -4.42 20.12 -2.81
N ALA A 117 -4.51 19.09 -3.65
CA ALA A 117 -4.97 19.21 -5.04
C ALA A 117 -6.36 19.85 -5.12
N ALA A 118 -7.30 19.29 -4.35
CA ALA A 118 -8.68 19.78 -4.26
C ALA A 118 -8.76 21.23 -3.75
N GLN A 119 -7.93 21.61 -2.76
CA GLN A 119 -7.93 22.96 -2.19
C GLN A 119 -7.28 24.00 -3.10
N LYS A 120 -6.33 23.60 -3.94
CA LYS A 120 -5.67 24.48 -4.91
C LYS A 120 -6.35 24.51 -6.28
N GLY A 121 -7.33 23.63 -6.52
CA GLY A 121 -7.99 23.50 -7.81
C GLY A 121 -7.04 23.02 -8.91
N ILE A 122 -6.04 22.21 -8.55
CA ILE A 122 -5.08 21.63 -9.51
C ILE A 122 -5.41 20.16 -9.75
N PRO A 123 -5.00 19.59 -10.91
CA PRO A 123 -5.24 18.19 -11.22
C PRO A 123 -4.66 17.23 -10.17
N ASP A 124 -5.35 16.11 -9.97
CA ASP A 124 -4.93 15.06 -9.05
C ASP A 124 -3.55 14.47 -9.38
N PRO A 125 -2.80 13.97 -8.39
CA PRO A 125 -1.50 13.33 -8.60
C PRO A 125 -1.62 12.09 -9.48
N VAL A 126 -0.71 11.97 -10.45
CA VAL A 126 -0.62 10.80 -11.34
C VAL A 126 0.42 9.84 -10.79
N PHE A 127 0.03 8.57 -10.63
CA PHE A 127 0.90 7.51 -10.11
C PHE A 127 1.23 6.49 -11.21
N CYS A 128 2.52 6.24 -11.41
CA CYS A 128 3.03 5.09 -12.17
C CYS A 128 3.75 4.16 -11.20
N HIS A 129 3.52 2.85 -11.33
CA HIS A 129 4.17 1.87 -10.45
C HIS A 129 4.72 0.70 -11.25
N SER A 130 5.77 0.11 -10.72
CA SER A 130 6.37 -1.14 -11.20
C SER A 130 6.71 -2.02 -10.01
N SER A 131 6.75 -3.33 -10.22
CA SER A 131 7.19 -4.31 -9.24
C SER A 131 8.37 -5.10 -9.80
N SER A 132 9.24 -5.55 -8.89
CA SER A 132 10.42 -6.37 -9.20
C SER A 132 10.68 -7.36 -8.06
N GLY A 133 11.60 -8.30 -8.26
CA GLY A 133 11.95 -9.31 -7.24
C GLY A 133 11.13 -10.59 -7.35
N ALA A 134 11.36 -11.49 -6.39
CA ALA A 134 10.66 -12.77 -6.34
C ALA A 134 9.25 -12.60 -5.78
N ALA A 135 8.32 -13.51 -6.10
CA ALA A 135 6.92 -13.41 -5.65
C ALA A 135 6.74 -13.31 -4.10
N HIS A 136 7.70 -13.85 -3.34
CA HIS A 136 7.71 -13.81 -1.86
C HIS A 136 8.47 -12.61 -1.28
N ILE A 137 9.21 -11.85 -2.12
CA ILE A 137 9.98 -10.65 -1.74
C ILE A 137 9.86 -9.66 -2.91
N LEU A 138 8.66 -9.09 -3.07
CA LEU A 138 8.42 -8.08 -4.08
C LEU A 138 8.94 -6.73 -3.60
N ASN A 139 9.58 -6.01 -4.53
CA ASN A 139 9.98 -4.63 -4.33
C ASN A 139 9.17 -3.74 -5.29
N PHE A 140 8.52 -2.73 -4.73
CA PHE A 140 7.68 -1.81 -5.48
C PHE A 140 8.37 -0.45 -5.67
N SER A 141 8.40 0.00 -6.93
CA SER A 141 8.80 1.36 -7.27
C SER A 141 7.58 2.14 -7.74
N VAL A 142 7.35 3.29 -7.13
CA VAL A 142 6.27 4.22 -7.46
C VAL A 142 6.88 5.56 -7.83
N THR A 143 6.43 6.09 -8.97
CA THR A 143 6.69 7.46 -9.39
C THR A 143 5.38 8.24 -9.31
N VAL A 144 5.41 9.40 -8.66
CA VAL A 144 4.27 10.33 -8.59
C VAL A 144 4.63 11.63 -9.29
N THR A 145 3.73 12.11 -10.15
CA THR A 145 3.86 13.42 -10.81
C THR A 145 2.70 14.31 -10.38
N PHE A 146 3.02 15.49 -9.86
CA PHE A 146 2.05 16.43 -9.30
C PHE A 146 2.60 17.86 -9.26
N ALA A 147 1.79 18.85 -9.63
CA ALA A 147 2.18 20.28 -9.59
C ALA A 147 3.54 20.58 -10.26
N GLY A 148 3.86 19.91 -11.37
CA GLY A 148 5.14 20.05 -12.07
C GLY A 148 6.35 19.51 -11.30
N LEU A 149 6.13 18.66 -10.30
CA LEU A 149 7.15 17.89 -9.59
C LEU A 149 6.96 16.41 -9.90
N THR A 150 8.07 15.69 -10.01
CA THR A 150 8.07 14.24 -10.14
C THR A 150 9.00 13.65 -9.08
N THR A 151 8.48 12.73 -8.29
CA THR A 151 9.25 12.03 -7.26
C THR A 151 9.08 10.54 -7.37
N THR A 152 10.08 9.81 -6.88
CA THR A 152 10.05 8.36 -6.75
C THR A 152 10.43 7.97 -5.32
N ASN A 153 10.01 6.79 -4.88
CA ASN A 153 10.36 6.23 -3.57
C ASN A 153 11.80 5.67 -3.49
N ALA A 154 12.66 5.96 -4.46
CA ALA A 154 14.04 5.43 -4.55
C ALA A 154 14.95 5.79 -3.36
N ASP A 155 14.58 6.76 -2.52
CA ASP A 155 15.36 7.11 -1.32
C ASP A 155 15.23 6.03 -0.22
N HIS A 156 14.20 5.18 -0.30
CA HIS A 156 14.04 4.03 0.55
C HIS A 156 14.46 2.77 -0.19
N ALA A 157 15.37 2.00 0.42
CA ALA A 157 15.99 0.84 -0.20
C ALA A 157 14.99 -0.27 -0.60
N PHE A 158 13.82 -0.31 0.04
CA PHE A 158 12.82 -1.34 -0.19
C PHE A 158 11.42 -0.85 0.18
N ALA A 159 10.44 -1.15 -0.67
CA ALA A 159 9.02 -1.05 -0.34
C ALA A 159 8.35 -2.40 -0.60
N GLY A 160 7.88 -3.04 0.47
CA GLY A 160 7.30 -4.39 0.40
C GLY A 160 5.87 -4.39 -0.14
N SER A 161 5.27 -3.21 -0.32
CA SER A 161 3.94 -3.07 -0.91
C SER A 161 3.81 -1.79 -1.75
N ILE A 162 2.87 -1.79 -2.69
CA ILE A 162 2.51 -0.60 -3.49
C ILE A 162 2.06 0.55 -2.58
N LYS A 163 1.32 0.24 -1.50
CA LYS A 163 0.82 1.25 -0.55
C LYS A 163 1.99 1.97 0.12
N GLU A 164 2.96 1.22 0.62
CA GLU A 164 4.16 1.77 1.24
C GLU A 164 4.97 2.61 0.26
N ALA A 165 5.18 2.12 -0.97
CA ALA A 165 5.88 2.88 -2.01
C ALA A 165 5.18 4.21 -2.35
N LYS A 166 3.83 4.22 -2.40
CA LYS A 166 3.05 5.46 -2.59
C LYS A 166 3.22 6.44 -1.42
N GLU A 167 3.16 5.97 -0.18
CA GLU A 167 3.37 6.81 1.00
C GLU A 167 4.76 7.44 0.98
N GLN A 168 5.81 6.67 0.72
CA GLN A 168 7.19 7.16 0.61
C GLN A 168 7.34 8.21 -0.50
N ALA A 169 6.79 7.95 -1.69
CA ALA A 169 6.87 8.89 -2.82
C ALA A 169 6.10 10.20 -2.54
N CYS A 170 4.90 10.11 -1.96
CA CYS A 170 4.10 11.28 -1.59
C CYS A 170 4.69 12.06 -0.41
N PHE A 171 5.32 11.39 0.54
CA PHE A 171 6.04 12.05 1.64
C PHE A 171 7.17 12.91 1.09
N LYS A 172 8.00 12.35 0.19
CA LYS A 172 9.05 13.11 -0.52
C LYS A 172 8.48 14.29 -1.30
N LEU A 173 7.37 14.07 -2.02
CA LEU A 173 6.67 15.12 -2.77
C LEU A 173 6.18 16.25 -1.87
N ALA A 174 5.59 15.93 -0.71
CA ALA A 174 5.12 16.93 0.26
C ALA A 174 6.26 17.81 0.77
N ARG A 175 7.42 17.22 1.07
CA ARG A 175 8.62 18.00 1.45
C ARG A 175 9.07 18.94 0.35
N MET A 176 9.10 18.48 -0.90
CA MET A 176 9.46 19.33 -2.05
C MET A 176 8.46 20.48 -2.27
N LEU A 177 7.17 20.23 -2.05
CA LEU A 177 6.15 21.28 -2.12
C LEU A 177 6.35 22.34 -1.03
N LEU A 178 6.57 21.92 0.22
CA LEU A 178 6.85 22.82 1.34
C LEU A 178 8.12 23.64 1.10
N GLU A 179 9.18 23.00 0.59
CA GLU A 179 10.42 23.69 0.27
C GLU A 179 10.25 24.71 -0.86
N ARG A 180 9.45 24.38 -1.88
CA ARG A 180 9.07 25.31 -2.94
C ARG A 180 8.29 26.51 -2.38
N GLN A 181 7.39 26.27 -1.42
CA GLN A 181 6.64 27.34 -0.73
C GLN A 181 7.55 28.22 0.12
N LYS A 182 8.49 27.65 0.89
CA LYS A 182 9.51 28.38 1.65
C LYS A 182 10.33 29.33 0.77
N ARG A 183 10.64 28.91 -0.45
CA ARG A 183 11.38 29.73 -1.43
C ARG A 183 10.55 30.82 -2.10
N GLY A 184 9.27 30.95 -1.78
CA GLY A 184 8.37 31.93 -2.41
C GLY A 184 8.07 31.64 -3.88
N LEU A 185 8.45 30.46 -4.41
CA LEU A 185 8.01 29.99 -5.73
C LEU A 185 6.57 29.48 -5.63
N ILE A 186 5.65 30.41 -5.38
CA ILE A 186 4.22 30.11 -5.45
C ILE A 186 3.93 29.77 -6.90
N THR A 187 3.33 28.60 -7.14
CA THR A 187 2.83 28.18 -8.45
C THR A 187 1.69 29.12 -8.87
N SER A 188 2.03 30.30 -9.36
CA SER A 188 1.15 31.14 -10.16
C SER A 188 0.94 30.41 -11.49
N SER A 189 0.08 29.38 -11.51
CA SER A 189 -0.45 28.88 -12.76
C SER A 189 -1.40 29.94 -13.32
N SER A 190 -0.92 30.56 -14.38
CA SER A 190 -1.66 31.35 -15.34
C SER A 190 -3.05 30.77 -15.59
N SER A 191 -4.06 31.64 -15.49
CA SER A 191 -5.37 31.44 -16.09
C SER A 191 -5.19 31.19 -17.59
N PHE A 192 -5.66 30.05 -18.09
CA PHE A 192 -6.05 29.88 -19.49
C PHE A 192 -7.56 30.12 -19.58
#